data_AF-A0A7Y9I7P0-F1
#
_entry.id   AF-A0A7Y9I7P0-F1
#
_cell.length_a   1.000
_cell.length_b   1.000
_cell.length_c   1.000
_cell.angle_alpha   90.00
_cell.angle_beta   90.00
_cell.angle_gamma   90.00
#
_symmetry.space_group_name_H-M   'P 1'
#
loop_
_entity.id
_entity.type
_entity.pdbx_description
1 polymer ?
#
loop_
_entity_poly.entity_id
_entity_poly.type
_entity_poly.pdbx_seq_one_letter_code
_entity_poly.pdbx_strand_id
1 'polypeptide(L)'
;MIMARLDPRELGYRYVEQSSPPPAERVSEVAVTTHPHLYEVDPRLMERWVLQQTFPNWDSLRIMNARHDHLDWMHRHFAERVITGSELLAEVDDDHPDR
;
A
#
# COMPACT_ATOMS: atom_id res chain seq x y z
N MET A 1 -4.52 -22.13 -33.23
CA MET A 1 -4.59 -22.20 -31.75
C MET A 1 -4.31 -20.80 -31.23
N ILE A 2 -5.36 -20.02 -30.95
CA ILE A 2 -5.25 -18.62 -30.51
C ILE A 2 -5.50 -18.61 -29.00
N MET A 3 -4.49 -18.26 -28.21
CA MET A 3 -4.65 -17.98 -26.78
C MET A 3 -5.39 -16.66 -26.65
N ALA A 4 -6.69 -16.72 -26.35
CA ALA A 4 -7.47 -15.53 -26.03
C ALA A 4 -6.89 -14.90 -24.76
N ARG A 5 -6.42 -13.66 -24.88
CA ARG A 5 -5.97 -12.83 -23.76
C ARG A 5 -7.23 -12.40 -23.00
N LEU A 6 -7.58 -13.13 -21.94
CA LEU A 6 -8.69 -12.78 -21.06
C LEU A 6 -8.45 -11.39 -20.46
N ASP A 7 -9.49 -10.55 -20.44
CA ASP A 7 -9.47 -9.24 -19.77
C ASP A 7 -9.27 -9.48 -18.26
N PRO A 8 -8.29 -8.83 -17.60
CA PRO A 8 -8.13 -8.92 -16.14
C PRO A 8 -9.40 -8.57 -15.36
N ARG A 9 -10.32 -7.80 -15.96
CA ARG A 9 -11.62 -7.44 -15.36
C ARG A 9 -12.67 -8.56 -15.41
N GLU A 10 -12.44 -9.63 -16.18
CA GLU A 10 -13.32 -10.80 -16.28
C GLU A 10 -12.92 -11.97 -15.36
N LEU A 11 -11.83 -11.81 -14.61
CA LEU A 11 -11.34 -12.86 -13.71
C LEU A 11 -12.16 -12.85 -12.41
N GLY A 12 -13.14 -13.75 -12.32
CA GLY A 12 -13.89 -14.03 -11.09
C GLY A 12 -13.00 -14.45 -9.90
N TYR A 13 -13.60 -14.57 -8.72
CA TYR A 13 -12.93 -14.97 -7.48
C TYR A 13 -12.04 -16.22 -7.67
N ARG A 14 -10.76 -16.09 -7.31
CA ARG A 14 -9.78 -17.20 -7.30
C ARG A 14 -9.25 -17.40 -5.89
N TYR A 15 -9.66 -18.50 -5.26
CA TYR A 15 -9.36 -18.77 -3.84
C TYR A 15 -7.87 -18.65 -3.48
N VAL A 16 -6.97 -19.21 -4.31
CA VAL A 16 -5.53 -19.18 -4.04
C VAL A 16 -4.99 -17.74 -4.07
N GLU A 17 -5.39 -16.95 -5.06
CA GLU A 17 -4.99 -15.54 -5.20
C GLU A 17 -5.57 -14.67 -4.07
N GLN A 18 -6.68 -15.08 -3.46
CA GLN A 18 -7.35 -14.35 -2.39
C GLN A 18 -6.88 -14.80 -0.99
N SER A 19 -6.36 -16.02 -0.87
CA SER A 19 -5.93 -16.58 0.41
C SER A 19 -4.45 -16.31 0.70
N SER A 20 -3.60 -16.37 -0.34
CA SER A 20 -2.14 -16.31 -0.17
C SER A 20 -1.54 -15.15 -0.97
N PRO A 21 -0.74 -14.27 -0.33
CA PRO A 21 -0.06 -13.19 -1.03
C PRO A 21 1.07 -13.75 -1.91
N PRO A 22 1.51 -12.99 -2.93
CA PRO A 22 2.76 -13.27 -3.63
C PRO A 22 3.96 -13.34 -2.68
N PRO A 23 5.06 -14.00 -3.06
CA PRO A 23 6.31 -13.94 -2.31
C PRO A 23 6.76 -12.50 -2.10
N ALA A 24 7.24 -12.19 -0.89
CA ALA A 24 7.73 -10.85 -0.58
C ALA A 24 9.09 -10.57 -1.25
N GLU A 25 9.22 -9.39 -1.83
CA GLU A 25 10.45 -8.85 -2.38
C GLU A 25 11.00 -7.77 -1.46
N ARG A 26 12.32 -7.77 -1.23
CA ARG A 26 12.97 -6.75 -0.39
C ARG A 26 13.14 -5.46 -1.18
N VAL A 27 12.59 -4.37 -0.66
CA VAL A 27 12.64 -3.04 -1.29
C VAL A 27 13.77 -2.20 -0.71
N SER A 28 14.01 -2.33 0.59
CA SER A 28 15.06 -1.60 1.30
C SER A 28 15.56 -2.40 2.50
N GLU A 29 16.45 -1.80 3.30
CA GLU A 29 16.90 -2.42 4.54
C GLU A 29 15.75 -2.65 5.54
N VAL A 30 14.69 -1.83 5.46
CA VAL A 30 13.59 -1.81 6.43
C VAL A 30 12.25 -2.29 5.88
N ALA A 31 12.09 -2.38 4.54
CA ALA A 31 10.80 -2.63 3.92
C ALA A 31 10.83 -3.78 2.90
N VAL A 32 9.74 -4.52 2.87
CA VAL A 32 9.41 -5.56 1.88
C VAL A 32 8.10 -5.21 1.17
N THR A 33 7.85 -5.83 0.02
CA THR A 33 6.62 -5.65 -0.74
C THR A 33 6.13 -6.97 -1.31
N THR A 34 4.81 -7.18 -1.31
CA THR A 34 4.14 -8.30 -2.00
C THR A 34 3.30 -7.83 -3.18
N HIS A 35 2.97 -6.53 -3.24
CA HIS A 35 2.16 -5.90 -4.27
C HIS A 35 2.65 -4.49 -4.58
N PRO A 36 2.45 -3.98 -5.81
CA PRO A 36 2.81 -2.61 -6.16
C PRO A 36 2.22 -1.58 -5.19
N HIS A 37 3.09 -0.71 -4.67
CA HIS A 37 2.73 0.36 -3.72
C HIS A 37 2.21 -0.10 -2.34
N LEU A 38 2.34 -1.39 -2.01
CA LEU A 38 2.16 -1.90 -0.65
C LEU A 38 3.54 -2.18 -0.04
N TYR A 39 3.93 -1.38 0.94
CA TYR A 39 5.22 -1.52 1.63
C TYR A 39 4.97 -1.86 3.09
N GLU A 40 5.55 -2.97 3.53
CA GLU A 40 5.45 -3.46 4.90
C GLU A 40 6.84 -3.47 5.54
N VAL A 41 6.90 -3.25 6.85
CA VAL A 41 8.16 -3.38 7.59
C VAL A 41 8.63 -4.82 7.51
N ASP A 42 9.93 -5.02 7.29
CA ASP A 42 10.51 -6.37 7.22
C ASP A 42 10.22 -7.15 8.52
N PRO A 43 9.61 -8.35 8.45
CA PRO A 43 9.22 -9.12 9.63
C PRO A 43 10.37 -9.37 10.62
N ARG A 44 11.62 -9.43 10.13
CA ARG A 44 12.83 -9.61 10.95
C ARG A 44 13.08 -8.45 11.92
N LEU A 45 12.48 -7.29 11.66
CA LEU A 45 12.57 -6.11 12.53
C LEU A 45 11.43 -6.05 13.55
N MET A 46 10.45 -6.95 13.45
CA MET A 46 9.18 -6.96 14.19
C MET A 46 9.01 -8.20 15.08
N GLU A 47 10.07 -8.59 15.80
CA GLU A 47 10.08 -9.86 16.56
C GLU A 47 9.79 -9.71 18.07
N ARG A 48 10.01 -8.53 18.67
CA ARG A 48 9.98 -8.37 20.15
C ARG A 48 8.74 -7.66 20.69
N TRP A 49 8.39 -6.52 20.12
CA TRP A 49 7.41 -5.60 20.74
C TRP A 49 6.12 -5.47 19.96
N VAL A 50 6.20 -5.54 18.64
CA VAL A 50 5.05 -5.49 17.74
C VAL A 50 5.21 -6.65 16.78
N LEU A 51 4.46 -7.72 17.00
CA LEU A 51 4.46 -8.88 16.14
C LEU A 51 3.60 -8.60 14.91
N GLN A 52 4.09 -9.00 13.74
CA GLN A 52 3.32 -8.88 12.52
C GLN A 52 2.14 -9.86 12.55
N GLN A 53 0.96 -9.37 12.23
CA GLN A 53 -0.25 -10.19 12.16
C GLN A 53 -0.35 -10.86 10.79
N THR A 54 -0.69 -12.15 10.77
CA THR A 54 -0.94 -12.88 9.53
C THR A 54 -2.35 -12.58 9.04
N PHE A 55 -2.48 -11.94 7.89
CA PHE A 55 -3.76 -11.69 7.23
C PHE A 55 -3.87 -12.43 5.89
N PRO A 56 -5.07 -12.84 5.50
CA PRO A 56 -5.31 -13.39 4.18
C PRO A 56 -5.18 -12.29 3.10
N ASN A 57 -4.72 -12.67 1.91
CA ASN A 57 -4.40 -11.69 0.85
C ASN A 57 -5.58 -10.81 0.43
N TRP A 58 -6.81 -11.31 0.51
CA TRP A 58 -8.01 -10.55 0.16
C TRP A 58 -8.20 -9.30 1.02
N ASP A 59 -7.69 -9.29 2.26
CA ASP A 59 -7.83 -8.12 3.13
C ASP A 59 -6.86 -7.01 2.69
N SER A 60 -5.61 -7.36 2.35
CA SER A 60 -4.66 -6.44 1.73
C SER A 60 -5.21 -5.89 0.41
N LEU A 61 -5.76 -6.75 -0.46
CA LEU A 61 -6.36 -6.32 -1.73
C LEU A 61 -7.56 -5.39 -1.51
N ARG A 62 -8.40 -5.67 -0.51
CA ARG A 62 -9.54 -4.82 -0.16
C ARG A 62 -9.09 -3.43 0.27
N ILE A 63 -8.07 -3.34 1.14
CA ILE A 63 -7.49 -2.07 1.58
C ILE A 63 -6.89 -1.32 0.39
N MET A 64 -6.08 -1.99 -0.43
CA MET A 64 -5.41 -1.39 -1.59
C MET A 64 -6.39 -0.83 -2.61
N ASN A 65 -7.49 -1.54 -2.86
CA ASN A 65 -8.53 -1.14 -3.81
C ASN A 65 -9.41 -0.01 -3.25
N ALA A 66 -9.67 0.01 -1.95
CA ALA A 66 -10.48 1.03 -1.30
C ALA A 66 -9.72 2.32 -0.96
N ARG A 67 -8.39 2.35 -1.08
CA ARG A 67 -7.55 3.43 -0.57
C ARG A 67 -7.93 4.82 -1.10
N HIS A 68 -8.19 4.92 -2.40
CA HIS A 68 -8.46 6.22 -3.04
C HIS A 68 -9.86 6.70 -2.70
N ASP A 69 -10.86 5.82 -2.76
CA ASP A 69 -12.23 6.13 -2.36
C ASP A 69 -12.30 6.59 -0.89
N HIS A 70 -11.51 5.95 -0.02
CA HIS A 70 -11.42 6.33 1.38
C HIS A 70 -10.78 7.72 1.56
N LEU A 71 -9.66 8.00 0.89
CA LEU A 71 -9.00 9.30 0.94
C LEU A 71 -9.89 10.41 0.38
N ASP A 72 -10.55 10.19 -0.75
CA ASP A 72 -11.50 11.14 -1.34
C ASP A 72 -12.66 11.45 -0.38
N TRP A 73 -13.16 10.44 0.31
CA TRP A 73 -14.18 10.63 1.34
C TRP A 73 -13.64 11.44 2.51
N MET A 74 -12.44 11.13 3.03
CA MET A 74 -11.80 11.88 4.11
C MET A 74 -11.57 13.35 3.73
N HIS A 75 -11.04 13.60 2.55
CA HIS A 75 -10.79 14.95 2.05
C HIS A 75 -12.08 15.77 1.94
N ARG A 76 -13.16 15.18 1.42
CA ARG A 76 -14.44 15.88 1.26
C ARG A 76 -15.10 16.27 2.59
N HIS A 77 -14.94 15.46 3.63
CA HIS A 77 -15.72 15.63 4.86
C HIS A 77 -14.93 16.21 6.02
N PHE A 78 -13.60 16.06 6.03
CA PHE A 78 -12.79 16.41 7.19
C PHE A 78 -11.61 17.34 6.87
N ALA A 79 -11.15 17.43 5.63
CA ALA A 79 -10.01 18.30 5.32
C ALA A 79 -10.48 19.72 4.99
N GLU A 80 -9.93 20.70 5.69
CA GLU A 80 -10.06 22.11 5.30
C GLU A 80 -9.21 22.43 4.06
N ARG A 81 -8.01 21.83 4.00
CA ARG A 81 -7.05 21.98 2.89
C ARG A 81 -6.30 20.66 2.68
N VAL A 82 -6.02 20.32 1.42
CA VAL A 82 -5.15 19.20 1.02
C VAL A 82 -3.96 19.78 0.29
N ILE A 83 -2.75 19.46 0.75
CA ILE A 83 -1.48 19.88 0.15
C ILE A 83 -0.66 18.68 -0.28
N THR A 84 0.24 18.89 -1.24
CA THR A 84 1.17 17.85 -1.65
C THR A 84 2.31 17.70 -0.64
N GLY A 85 2.94 16.52 -0.60
CA GLY A 85 4.14 16.33 0.22
C GLY A 85 5.27 17.28 -0.19
N SER A 86 5.39 17.63 -1.47
CA SER A 86 6.38 18.58 -1.96
C SER A 86 6.15 20.00 -1.44
N GLU A 87 4.88 20.43 -1.38
CA GLU A 87 4.48 21.72 -0.80
C GLU A 87 4.78 21.75 0.70
N LEU A 88 4.47 20.66 1.41
CA LEU A 88 4.80 20.53 2.84
C LEU A 88 6.32 20.60 3.09
N LEU A 89 7.14 19.96 2.23
CA LEU A 89 8.59 19.98 2.37
C LEU A 89 9.18 21.38 2.11
N ALA A 90 8.63 22.11 1.14
CA ALA A 90 9.05 23.50 0.89
C ALA A 90 8.81 24.40 2.11
N GLU A 91 7.67 24.23 2.80
CA GLU A 91 7.38 24.96 4.05
C GLU A 91 8.42 24.63 5.15
N VAL A 92 8.84 23.36 5.27
CA VAL A 92 9.83 22.92 6.28
C VAL A 92 11.25 23.45 5.97
N ASP A 93 11.65 23.44 4.70
CA ASP A 93 12.97 23.91 4.27
C ASP A 93 13.11 25.44 4.44
N ASP A 94 12.04 26.19 4.18
CA ASP A 94 12.00 27.65 4.40
C ASP A 94 12.08 28.01 5.91
N ASP A 95 11.53 27.17 6.79
CA ASP A 95 11.58 27.36 8.25
C ASP A 95 12.97 27.03 8.85
N HIS A 96 13.84 26.31 8.14
CA HIS A 96 15.19 25.90 8.60
C HIS A 96 16.26 26.12 7.52
N PRO A 97 16.63 27.38 7.22
CA PRO A 97 17.51 27.71 6.08
C PRO A 97 18.98 27.26 6.21
N ASP A 98 19.39 26.75 7.37
CA ASP A 98 20.80 26.40 7.71
C ASP A 98 21.09 24.88 7.71
N ARG A 99 20.29 24.06 7.03
CA ARG A 99 20.56 22.60 6.86
C ARG A 99 21.15 22.23 5.51
#